data_AF-A0A368LJW2-F1
#
_entry.id   AF-A0A368LJW2-F1
#
_cell.length_a   1.000
_cell.length_b   1.000
_cell.length_c   1.000
_cell.angle_alpha   90.00
_cell.angle_beta   90.00
_cell.angle_gamma   90.00
#
_symmetry.space_group_name_H-M   'P 1'
#
loop_
_entity.id
_entity.type
_entity.pdbx_description
1 polymer ?
#
loop_
_entity_poly.entity_id
_entity_poly.type
_entity_poly.pdbx_seq_one_letter_code
_entity_poly.pdbx_strand_id
1 'polypeptide(L)'
;MKNNDITSIIELIESGNIIYEKAINNMNDQRLVKTLFDIYSVKMCATMKLRPLFHRSTEFQDDTPVSYTIKARERYIDMMENPHQNQDALYLRQLKGVESKILLDIENLLEQDPQWEGRGKLITVKDEMKRCHKKINKMYMAQ
;
A
#
# COMPACT_ATOMS: atom_id res chain seq x y z
N MET A 1 3.03 -8.84 18.49
CA MET A 1 2.60 -7.51 17.98
C MET A 1 3.63 -7.09 16.95
N LYS A 2 3.24 -6.82 15.69
CA LYS A 2 4.22 -6.35 14.69
C LYS A 2 4.57 -4.90 15.04
N ASN A 3 5.87 -4.60 15.17
CA ASN A 3 6.35 -3.23 15.29
C ASN A 3 5.89 -2.46 14.06
N ASN A 4 5.15 -1.36 14.24
CA ASN A 4 4.87 -0.44 13.15
C ASN A 4 6.10 0.45 12.98
N ASP A 5 7.19 -0.14 12.51
CA ASP A 5 8.40 0.59 12.19
C ASP A 5 8.39 1.07 10.73
N ILE A 6 9.32 1.97 10.41
CA ILE A 6 9.43 2.54 9.08
C ILE A 6 9.69 1.49 8.01
N THR A 7 10.45 0.44 8.34
CA THR A 7 10.79 -0.67 7.45
C THR A 7 9.54 -1.41 7.03
N SER A 8 8.70 -1.80 7.99
CA SER A 8 7.43 -2.48 7.74
C SER A 8 6.47 -1.64 6.88
N ILE A 9 6.47 -0.31 7.07
CA ILE A 9 5.65 0.62 6.26
C ILE A 9 6.16 0.66 4.81
N ILE A 10 7.48 0.76 4.61
CA ILE A 10 8.09 0.76 3.26
C ILE A 10 7.74 -0.53 2.52
N GLU A 11 7.92 -1.68 3.16
CA GLU A 11 7.61 -3.00 2.59
C GLU A 11 6.11 -3.15 2.30
N LEU A 12 5.24 -2.58 3.13
CA LEU A 12 3.81 -2.59 2.89
C LEU A 12 3.42 -1.71 1.67
N ILE A 13 4.07 -0.56 1.49
CA ILE A 13 3.87 0.27 0.30
C ILE A 13 4.36 -0.47 -0.96
N GLU A 14 5.56 -1.06 -0.91
CA GLU A 14 6.16 -1.80 -2.04
C GLU A 14 5.34 -3.06 -2.40
N SER A 15 4.87 -3.83 -1.40
CA SER A 15 3.98 -4.97 -1.66
C SER A 15 2.61 -4.54 -2.18
N GLY A 16 2.08 -3.40 -1.73
CA GLY A 16 0.88 -2.78 -2.28
C GLY A 16 1.03 -2.40 -3.75
N ASN A 17 2.20 -1.91 -4.16
CA ASN A 17 2.51 -1.53 -5.54
C ASN A 17 2.38 -2.72 -6.51
N ILE A 18 2.67 -3.95 -6.08
CA ILE A 18 2.44 -5.17 -6.89
C ILE A 18 0.95 -5.35 -7.22
N ILE A 19 0.05 -5.02 -6.29
CA ILE A 19 -1.41 -5.10 -6.52
C ILE A 19 -1.84 -4.01 -7.51
N TYR A 20 -1.27 -2.80 -7.43
CA TYR A 20 -1.53 -1.74 -8.39
C TYR A 20 -1.09 -2.13 -9.81
N GLU A 21 0.13 -2.66 -9.99
CA GLU A 21 0.62 -3.11 -11.29
C GLU A 21 -0.31 -4.16 -11.91
N LYS A 22 -0.75 -5.13 -11.10
CA LYS A 22 -1.70 -6.13 -11.55
C LYS A 22 -3.05 -5.53 -11.92
N ALA A 23 -3.62 -4.67 -11.08
CA ALA A 23 -4.89 -4.01 -11.37
C ALA A 23 -4.82 -3.19 -12.67
N ILE A 24 -3.75 -2.42 -12.86
CA ILE A 24 -3.51 -1.63 -14.09
C ILE A 24 -3.46 -2.52 -15.33
N ASN A 25 -2.84 -3.71 -15.23
CA ASN A 25 -2.68 -4.62 -16.37
C ASN A 25 -3.93 -5.47 -16.68
N ASN A 26 -4.87 -5.61 -15.74
CA ASN A 26 -5.98 -6.56 -15.85
C ASN A 26 -7.37 -5.91 -15.80
N MET A 27 -7.48 -4.64 -15.39
CA MET A 27 -8.78 -3.94 -15.39
C MET A 27 -9.21 -3.55 -16.79
N ASN A 28 -10.52 -3.60 -17.02
CA ASN A 28 -11.10 -3.23 -18.31
C ASN A 28 -11.38 -1.72 -18.41
N ASP A 29 -11.79 -1.07 -17.31
CA ASP A 29 -12.11 0.36 -17.31
C ASP A 29 -10.84 1.24 -17.37
N GLN A 30 -10.58 1.81 -18.55
CA GLN A 30 -9.43 2.68 -18.80
C GLN A 30 -9.39 3.95 -17.95
N ARG A 31 -10.55 4.46 -17.49
CA ARG A 31 -10.60 5.63 -16.59
C ARG A 31 -10.12 5.24 -15.20
N LEU A 32 -10.50 4.05 -14.73
CA LEU A 32 -9.99 3.50 -13.47
C LEU A 32 -8.50 3.23 -13.57
N VAL A 33 -8.04 2.58 -14.65
CA VAL A 33 -6.62 2.29 -14.90
C VAL A 33 -5.77 3.56 -14.85
N LYS A 34 -6.18 4.64 -15.53
CA LYS A 34 -5.47 5.91 -15.49
C LYS A 34 -5.35 6.46 -14.05
N THR A 35 -6.44 6.42 -13.30
CA THR A 35 -6.45 6.90 -11.91
C THR A 35 -5.57 6.03 -11.01
N LEU A 36 -5.53 4.70 -11.23
CA LEU A 36 -4.65 3.79 -10.52
C LEU A 36 -3.18 4.07 -10.82
N PHE A 37 -2.84 4.38 -12.07
CA PHE A 37 -1.47 4.74 -12.45
C PHE A 37 -0.98 6.03 -11.76
N ASP A 38 -1.85 7.04 -11.68
CA ASP A 38 -1.54 8.29 -10.95
C ASP A 38 -1.26 8.00 -9.46
N ILE A 39 -2.05 7.12 -8.84
CA ILE A 39 -1.88 6.73 -7.44
C ILE A 39 -0.58 5.93 -7.26
N TYR A 40 -0.35 4.93 -8.11
CA TYR A 40 0.86 4.12 -8.12
C TYR A 40 2.12 4.98 -8.20
N SER A 41 2.13 5.99 -9.08
CA SER A 41 3.24 6.94 -9.21
C SER A 41 3.52 7.70 -7.91
N VAL A 42 2.49 8.18 -7.22
CA VAL A 42 2.63 8.84 -5.91
C VAL A 42 3.21 7.88 -4.87
N LYS A 43 2.79 6.61 -4.87
CA LYS A 43 3.30 5.60 -3.94
C LYS A 43 4.77 5.26 -4.19
N MET A 44 5.19 5.17 -5.46
CA MET A 44 6.60 5.00 -5.81
C MET A 44 7.45 6.17 -5.28
N CYS A 45 6.97 7.41 -5.45
CA CYS A 45 7.63 8.57 -4.86
C CYS A 45 7.67 8.53 -3.32
N ALA A 46 6.60 8.06 -2.67
CA ALA A 46 6.56 7.91 -1.23
C ALA A 46 7.62 6.93 -0.71
N THR A 47 7.75 5.76 -1.35
CA THR A 47 8.82 4.79 -1.06
C THR A 47 10.20 5.44 -1.19
N MET A 48 10.45 6.21 -2.25
CA MET A 48 11.73 6.90 -2.43
C MET A 48 12.03 7.93 -1.33
N LYS A 49 11.00 8.64 -0.83
CA LYS A 49 11.15 9.61 0.28
C LYS A 49 11.47 8.92 1.61
N LEU A 50 10.92 7.73 1.84
CA LEU A 50 11.09 6.99 3.08
C LEU A 50 12.34 6.11 3.08
N ARG A 51 12.83 5.64 1.93
CA ARG A 51 14.03 4.80 1.82
C ARG A 51 15.27 5.33 2.56
N PRO A 52 15.60 6.64 2.59
CA PRO A 52 16.71 7.14 3.38
C PRO A 52 16.55 6.95 4.90
N LEU A 53 15.33 6.72 5.38
CA LEU A 53 15.01 6.44 6.78
C LEU A 53 15.01 4.94 7.07
N PHE A 54 15.24 4.10 6.06
CA PHE A 54 15.38 2.67 6.20
C PHE A 54 16.66 2.36 6.97
N HIS A 55 16.52 2.06 8.24
CA HIS A 55 17.60 1.54 9.05
C HIS A 55 17.50 0.02 8.95
N ARG A 56 18.39 -0.60 8.15
CA ARG A 56 18.51 -2.06 8.16
C ARG A 56 19.12 -2.43 9.50
N SER A 57 18.29 -2.81 10.47
CA SER A 57 18.74 -3.37 11.73
C SER A 57 19.66 -4.55 11.41
N THR A 58 20.95 -4.45 11.74
CA THR A 58 21.95 -5.52 11.50
C THR A 58 21.73 -6.75 12.36
N GLU A 59 20.71 -6.76 13.22
CA GLU A 59 20.37 -7.87 14.12
C GLU A 59 19.04 -8.57 13.84
N PHE A 60 18.29 -8.17 12.81
CA PHE A 60 17.11 -8.94 12.42
C PHE A 60 17.50 -9.96 11.36
N GLN A 61 17.45 -11.23 11.77
CA GLN A 61 17.29 -12.38 10.89
C GLN A 61 16.27 -12.08 9.79
N ASP A 62 16.44 -12.79 8.68
CA ASP A 62 15.72 -12.78 7.41
C ASP A 62 14.19 -13.02 7.50
N ASP A 63 13.52 -12.38 8.44
CA ASP A 63 12.08 -12.20 8.52
C ASP A 63 11.73 -10.89 7.82
N THR A 64 12.13 -10.76 6.54
CA THR A 64 11.30 -9.98 5.62
C THR A 64 9.88 -10.47 5.88
N PRO A 65 8.86 -9.64 6.20
CA PRO A 65 7.51 -10.11 6.41
C PRO A 65 6.91 -10.56 5.06
N VAL A 66 7.38 -11.73 4.62
CA VAL A 66 6.84 -12.67 3.65
C VAL A 66 5.31 -12.67 3.73
N SER A 67 4.76 -12.49 4.93
CA SER A 67 3.33 -12.35 5.23
C SER A 67 2.51 -11.38 4.37
N TYR A 68 2.96 -10.16 4.02
CA TYR A 68 2.12 -9.23 3.25
C TYR A 68 2.16 -9.48 1.75
N THR A 69 3.36 -9.70 1.21
CA THR A 69 3.54 -10.13 -0.18
C THR A 69 2.87 -11.48 -0.44
N ILE A 70 2.90 -12.41 0.53
CA ILE A 70 2.14 -13.66 0.47
C ILE A 70 0.64 -13.41 0.52
N LYS A 71 0.12 -12.63 1.48
CA LYS A 71 -1.34 -12.37 1.55
C LYS A 71 -1.90 -11.64 0.32
N ALA A 72 -1.11 -10.76 -0.28
CA ALA A 72 -1.44 -10.14 -1.56
C ALA A 72 -1.48 -11.15 -2.72
N ARG A 73 -0.60 -12.16 -2.69
CA ARG A 73 -0.58 -13.29 -3.63
C ARG A 73 -1.71 -14.29 -3.39
N GLU A 74 -1.99 -14.66 -2.14
CA GLU A 74 -3.08 -15.58 -1.75
C GLU A 74 -4.45 -15.03 -2.15
N ARG A 75 -4.76 -13.79 -1.78
CA ARG A 75 -6.05 -13.16 -2.16
C ARG A 75 -6.19 -12.97 -3.67
N TYR A 76 -5.10 -12.99 -4.42
CA TYR A 76 -5.12 -12.95 -5.88
C TYR A 76 -5.47 -14.32 -6.48
N ILE A 77 -4.93 -15.41 -5.93
CA ILE A 77 -5.26 -16.79 -6.34
C ILE A 77 -6.77 -17.00 -6.18
N ASP A 78 -7.33 -16.61 -5.02
CA ASP A 78 -8.77 -16.70 -4.74
C ASP A 78 -9.66 -15.92 -5.75
N MET A 79 -9.11 -14.88 -6.40
CA MET A 79 -9.85 -14.03 -7.35
C MET A 79 -9.84 -14.55 -8.78
N MET A 80 -8.78 -15.24 -9.19
CA MET A 80 -8.71 -15.90 -10.49
C MET A 80 -9.65 -17.10 -10.58
N GLU A 81 -9.97 -17.73 -9.45
CA GLU A 81 -10.81 -18.94 -9.40
C GLU A 81 -12.31 -18.66 -9.56
N ASN A 82 -12.77 -17.39 -9.58
CA ASN A 82 -14.20 -17.06 -9.64
C ASN A 82 -14.61 -16.30 -10.93
N PRO A 83 -14.99 -17.01 -12.01
CA PRO A 83 -15.22 -16.44 -13.34
C PRO A 83 -16.46 -15.54 -13.47
N HIS A 84 -17.33 -15.48 -12.46
CA HIS A 84 -18.55 -14.65 -12.48
C HIS A 84 -18.41 -13.32 -11.73
N GLN A 85 -17.25 -13.04 -11.14
CA GLN A 85 -17.06 -11.89 -10.26
C GLN A 85 -16.49 -10.68 -11.02
N ASN A 86 -17.02 -9.48 -10.78
CA ASN A 86 -16.48 -8.25 -11.34
C ASN A 86 -15.04 -8.02 -10.84
N GLN A 87 -14.07 -8.35 -11.68
CA GLN A 87 -12.64 -8.32 -11.36
C GLN A 87 -12.17 -6.90 -10.99
N ASP A 88 -12.71 -5.86 -11.61
CA ASP A 88 -12.37 -4.46 -11.30
C ASP A 88 -12.78 -4.13 -9.85
N ALA A 89 -13.96 -4.59 -9.42
CA ALA A 89 -14.45 -4.39 -8.05
C ALA A 89 -13.60 -5.10 -6.99
N LEU A 90 -13.09 -6.27 -7.34
CA LEU A 90 -12.22 -7.04 -6.49
C LEU A 90 -10.87 -6.37 -6.27
N TYR A 91 -10.24 -5.91 -7.35
CA TYR A 91 -8.99 -5.14 -7.27
C TYR A 91 -9.17 -3.87 -6.43
N LEU A 92 -10.24 -3.09 -6.67
CA LEU A 92 -10.50 -1.88 -5.86
C LEU A 92 -10.71 -2.20 -4.38
N ARG A 93 -11.37 -3.31 -4.05
CA ARG A 93 -11.54 -3.75 -2.65
C ARG A 93 -10.19 -4.07 -2.00
N GLN A 94 -9.30 -4.78 -2.70
CA GLN A 94 -7.96 -5.08 -2.18
C GLN A 94 -7.14 -3.81 -1.97
N LEU A 95 -7.10 -2.95 -2.98
CA LEU A 95 -6.37 -1.68 -2.94
C LEU A 95 -6.87 -0.79 -1.78
N LYS A 96 -8.19 -0.73 -1.55
CA LYS A 96 -8.76 -0.03 -0.40
C LYS A 96 -8.22 -0.57 0.93
N GLY A 97 -8.13 -1.90 1.06
CA GLY A 97 -7.57 -2.54 2.26
C GLY A 97 -6.10 -2.18 2.48
N VAL A 98 -5.31 -2.19 1.41
CA VAL A 98 -3.89 -1.80 1.44
C VAL A 98 -3.72 -0.34 1.85
N GLU A 99 -4.42 0.60 1.20
CA GLU A 99 -4.32 2.02 1.52
C GLU A 99 -4.76 2.32 2.97
N SER A 100 -5.78 1.62 3.47
CA SER A 100 -6.25 1.79 4.85
C SER A 100 -5.21 1.31 5.85
N LYS A 101 -4.54 0.18 5.58
CA LYS A 101 -3.51 -0.37 6.46
C LYS A 101 -2.24 0.50 6.47
N ILE A 102 -1.81 0.99 5.30
CA ILE A 102 -0.67 1.91 5.20
C ILE A 102 -0.91 3.16 6.03
N LEU A 103 -2.09 3.78 5.92
CA LEU A 103 -2.44 4.94 6.71
C LEU A 103 -2.43 4.66 8.20
N LEU A 104 -3.04 3.56 8.61
CA LEU A 104 -3.08 3.14 10.00
C LEU A 104 -1.66 2.95 10.58
N ASP A 105 -0.75 2.32 9.83
CA ASP A 105 0.60 2.04 10.32
C ASP A 105 1.46 3.31 10.40
N ILE A 106 1.28 4.23 9.44
CA ILE A 106 1.89 5.57 9.51
C ILE A 106 1.36 6.36 10.71
N GLU A 107 0.04 6.34 10.96
CA GLU A 107 -0.56 7.03 12.10
C GLU A 107 -0.08 6.45 13.43
N ASN A 108 -0.04 5.12 13.55
CA ASN A 108 0.50 4.45 14.74
C ASN A 108 1.97 4.80 14.99
N LEU A 109 2.83 4.81 13.96
CA LEU A 109 4.24 5.15 14.14
C LEU A 109 4.40 6.61 14.61
N LEU A 110 3.63 7.54 14.04
CA LEU A 110 3.65 8.95 14.44
C LEU A 110 3.13 9.18 15.87
N GLU A 111 2.24 8.33 16.36
CA GLU A 111 1.73 8.36 17.74
C GLU A 111 2.71 7.71 18.73
N GLN A 112 3.35 6.61 18.34
CA GLN A 112 4.28 5.85 19.17
C GLN A 112 5.62 6.56 19.37
N ASP A 113 6.13 7.25 18.35
CA ASP A 113 7.39 7.99 18.43
C ASP A 113 7.25 9.44 17.89
N PRO A 114 6.78 10.37 18.73
CA PRO A 114 6.59 11.77 18.35
C PRO A 114 7.88 12.54 18.06
N GLN A 115 9.04 12.03 18.48
CA GLN A 115 10.35 12.68 18.33
C GLN A 115 11.25 11.97 17.30
N TRP A 116 10.70 10.98 16.59
CA TRP A 116 11.42 10.25 15.57
C TRP A 116 12.01 11.19 14.51
N GLU A 117 13.29 11.03 14.19
CA GLU A 117 14.03 11.88 13.25
C GLU A 117 13.35 11.95 11.86
N GLY A 118 12.72 10.84 11.43
CA GLY A 118 12.01 10.75 10.16
C GLY A 118 10.60 11.36 10.14
N ARG A 119 10.11 11.88 11.27
CA ARG A 119 8.71 12.31 11.45
C ARG A 119 8.22 13.31 10.40
N GLY A 120 9.04 14.30 10.05
CA GLY A 120 8.67 15.30 9.04
C GLY A 120 8.35 14.68 7.69
N LYS A 121 9.22 13.79 7.21
CA LYS A 121 9.02 13.05 5.95
C LYS A 121 7.81 12.11 6.03
N LEU A 122 7.61 11.47 7.19
CA LEU A 122 6.49 10.57 7.41
C LEU A 122 5.14 11.29 7.40
N ILE A 123 5.06 12.52 7.91
CA ILE A 123 3.86 13.37 7.81
C ILE A 123 3.57 13.71 6.34
N THR A 124 4.58 14.10 5.57
CA THR A 124 4.40 14.36 4.13
C THR A 124 3.84 13.14 3.41
N VAL A 125 4.40 11.96 3.68
CA VAL A 125 3.91 10.70 3.10
C VAL A 125 2.51 10.35 3.61
N LYS A 126 2.19 10.61 4.89
CA LYS A 126 0.82 10.44 5.41
C LYS A 126 -0.19 11.23 4.59
N ASP A 127 0.09 12.51 4.32
CA ASP A 127 -0.83 13.37 3.58
C ASP A 127 -1.00 12.92 2.12
N GLU A 128 0.07 12.42 1.52
CA GLU A 128 0.03 11.77 0.20
C GLU A 128 -0.84 10.52 0.21
N MET A 129 -0.61 9.61 1.16
CA MET A 129 -1.39 8.38 1.30
C MET A 129 -2.86 8.68 1.63
N LYS A 130 -3.15 9.75 2.37
CA LYS A 130 -4.54 10.21 2.64
C LYS A 130 -5.25 10.61 1.35
N ARG A 131 -4.53 11.27 0.42
CA ARG A 131 -5.08 11.60 -0.90
C ARG A 131 -5.30 10.33 -1.74
N CYS A 132 -4.37 9.38 -1.73
CA CYS A 132 -4.49 8.10 -2.43
C CYS A 132 -5.70 7.29 -1.92
N HIS A 133 -5.83 7.12 -0.61
CA HIS A 133 -6.96 6.44 0.04
C HIS A 133 -8.30 7.07 -0.33
N LYS A 134 -8.39 8.41 -0.31
CA LYS A 134 -9.61 9.12 -0.74
C LYS A 134 -9.95 8.85 -2.21
N LYS A 135 -8.96 8.82 -3.11
CA LYS A 135 -9.18 8.49 -4.52
C LYS A 135 -9.69 7.05 -4.69
N ILE A 136 -9.05 6.07 -4.06
CA ILE A 136 -9.48 4.66 -4.09
C ILE A 136 -10.90 4.49 -3.53
N ASN A 137 -11.23 5.15 -2.42
CA ASN A 137 -12.58 5.10 -1.86
C ASN A 137 -13.63 5.66 -2.81
N LYS A 138 -13.34 6.78 -3.49
CA LYS A 138 -14.25 7.33 -4.50
C LYS A 138 -14.47 6.37 -5.66
N MET A 139 -13.40 5.72 -6.13
CA MET A 139 -13.49 4.72 -7.22
C MET A 139 -14.34 3.52 -6.78
N TYR A 140 -14.11 3.00 -5.57
CA TYR A 140 -14.85 1.86 -5.04
C TYR A 140 -16.35 2.14 -4.83
N MET A 141 -16.71 3.35 -4.43
CA MET A 141 -18.11 3.75 -4.21
C MET A 141 -18.85 4.12 -5.51
N ALA A 142 -18.14 4.28 -6.62
CA ALA A 142 -18.71 4.60 -7.92
C ALA A 142 -19.06 3.35 -8.75
N GLN A 143 -18.82 2.16 -8.20
CA GLN A 143 -19.22 0.87 -8.77
C GLN A 143 -20.62 0.46 -8.30
#